data_AF-A0A1R3G6R0-F1
#
_entry.id   AF-A0A1R3G6R0-F1
#
_cell.length_a   1.000
_cell.length_b   1.000
_cell.length_c   1.000
_cell.angle_alpha   90.00
_cell.angle_beta   90.00
_cell.angle_gamma   90.00
#
_symmetry.space_group_name_H-M   'P 1'
#
loop_
_entity.id
_entity.type
_entity.pdbx_description
1 polymer ?
#
loop_
_entity_poly.entity_id
_entity_poly.type
_entity_poly.pdbx_seq_one_letter_code
_entity_poly.pdbx_strand_id
1 'polypeptide(L)' 'MDKAAPPPKSPPLPPQETALHQDDATDEDENVKQLGDCSAVYLSLQDCLINSNRDWKSCQKEVQALKACNERRNNSKKK' A
#
# COMPACT_ATOMS: atom_id res chain seq x y z
N MET A 1 49.86 -43.08 -4.48
CA MET A 1 48.55 -42.84 -3.86
C MET A 1 48.27 -41.35 -3.95
N ASP A 2 47.67 -40.91 -5.05
CA ASP A 2 47.24 -39.52 -5.23
C ASP A 2 45.82 -39.37 -4.71
N LYS A 3 45.63 -38.62 -3.63
CA LYS A 3 44.31 -38.31 -3.07
C LYS A 3 44.12 -36.80 -3.09
N ALA A 4 43.43 -36.34 -4.13
CA ALA A 4 42.87 -34.99 -4.22
C ALA A 4 41.96 -34.72 -3.01
N ALA A 5 42.17 -33.61 -2.33
CA ALA A 5 41.32 -33.13 -1.24
C ALA A 5 40.65 -31.79 -1.66
N PRO A 6 39.31 -31.68 -1.55
CA PRO A 6 38.55 -30.51 -2.00
C PRO A 6 38.62 -29.31 -1.00
N PRO A 7 38.32 -28.08 -1.45
CA PRO A 7 38.39 -26.85 -0.65
C PRO A 7 37.31 -26.77 0.46
N PRO A 8 37.49 -25.89 1.47
CA PRO A 8 36.69 -25.88 2.69
C PRO A 8 35.25 -25.41 2.46
N LYS A 9 34.34 -26.06 3.19
CA LYS A 9 32.88 -25.84 3.24
C LYS A 9 32.57 -24.42 3.70
N SER A 10 31.94 -23.63 2.83
CA SER A 10 31.23 -22.41 3.23
C SER A 10 29.95 -22.80 3.99
N PRO A 11 29.53 -22.03 5.02
CA PRO A 11 28.27 -22.29 5.71
C PRO A 11 27.07 -22.11 4.77
N PRO A 12 25.98 -22.89 4.94
CA PRO A 12 24.77 -22.70 4.17
C PRO A 12 24.13 -21.37 4.55
N LEU A 13 24.01 -20.45 3.60
CA LEU A 13 23.10 -19.30 3.73
C LEU A 13 21.69 -19.85 3.95
N PRO A 14 20.92 -19.32 4.93
CA PRO A 14 19.51 -19.65 5.03
C PRO A 14 18.80 -19.19 3.75
N PRO A 15 18.05 -20.08 3.08
CA PRO A 15 17.17 -19.67 1.99
C PRO A 15 15.97 -18.91 2.59
N GLN A 16 15.73 -17.70 2.06
CA GLN A 16 14.40 -17.12 1.84
C GLN A 16 13.50 -16.98 3.08
N GLU A 17 13.73 -15.90 3.83
CA GLU A 17 12.69 -15.24 4.64
C GLU A 17 12.00 -14.16 3.79
N THR A 18 11.46 -14.52 2.62
CA THR A 18 10.58 -13.64 1.83
C THR A 18 9.14 -13.68 2.35
N ALA A 19 8.97 -13.74 3.67
CA ALA A 19 7.68 -14.03 4.31
C ALA A 19 7.36 -13.06 5.44
N LEU A 20 7.48 -11.75 5.21
CA LEU A 20 6.68 -10.74 5.90
C LEU A 20 6.78 -9.37 5.21
N HIS A 21 6.47 -9.28 3.92
CA HIS A 21 5.80 -8.07 3.43
C HIS A 21 4.30 -8.30 3.64
N GLN A 22 3.93 -8.39 4.93
CA GLN A 22 2.56 -8.50 5.40
C GLN A 22 2.01 -7.07 5.37
N ASP A 23 1.24 -6.79 4.31
CA ASP A 23 0.03 -5.97 4.33
C ASP A 23 -0.01 -4.81 5.33
N ASP A 24 0.83 -3.80 5.16
CA ASP A 24 0.45 -2.45 5.58
C ASP A 24 1.14 -1.44 4.65
N ALA A 25 0.33 -0.58 4.02
CA ALA A 25 0.76 0.64 3.32
C ALA A 25 0.93 0.66 1.78
N THR A 26 0.16 -0.10 0.96
CA THR A 26 -0.05 0.36 -0.44
C THR A 26 -1.34 -0.07 -1.16
N ASP A 27 -2.43 -0.46 -0.47
CA ASP A 27 -3.75 -0.62 -1.13
C ASP A 27 -4.58 0.68 -1.13
N GLU A 28 -3.95 1.85 -1.32
CA GLU A 28 -4.69 3.12 -1.27
C GLU A 28 -4.61 3.97 -2.54
N ASP A 29 -3.78 3.63 -3.54
CA ASP A 29 -3.62 4.47 -4.73
C ASP A 29 -4.09 3.85 -6.06
N GLU A 30 -4.33 2.54 -6.12
CA GLU A 30 -4.88 1.87 -7.32
C GLU A 30 -6.38 2.16 -7.54
N ASN A 31 -7.01 3.03 -6.72
CA ASN A 31 -8.40 3.47 -6.87
C ASN A 31 -8.56 4.90 -7.40
N VAL A 32 -7.50 5.67 -7.66
CA VAL A 32 -7.64 7.10 -8.02
C VAL A 32 -8.38 7.31 -9.33
N LYS A 33 -8.10 6.48 -10.34
CA LYS A 33 -8.78 6.54 -11.65
C LYS A 33 -10.23 6.04 -11.62
N GLN A 34 -10.62 5.26 -10.60
CA GLN A 34 -11.96 4.69 -10.49
C GLN A 34 -12.91 5.50 -9.59
N LEU A 35 -12.40 6.55 -8.94
CA LEU A 35 -13.17 7.37 -8.01
C LEU A 35 -14.32 8.13 -8.70
N GLY A 36 -14.24 8.41 -10.00
CA GLY A 36 -15.29 9.14 -10.73
C GLY A 36 -15.60 10.46 -10.05
N ASP A 37 -16.85 10.69 -9.66
CA ASP A 37 -17.28 11.87 -8.87
C ASP A 37 -16.59 12.02 -7.50
N CYS A 38 -16.01 10.95 -6.95
CA CYS A 38 -15.25 11.00 -5.70
C CYS A 38 -13.82 11.53 -5.89
N SER A 39 -13.38 11.75 -7.13
CA SER A 39 -12.03 12.25 -7.44
C SER A 39 -11.77 13.63 -6.85
N ALA A 40 -12.78 14.51 -6.80
CA ALA A 40 -12.67 15.82 -6.17
C ALA A 40 -12.31 15.72 -4.68
N VAL A 41 -12.91 14.77 -3.96
CA VAL A 41 -12.63 14.54 -2.54
C VAL A 41 -11.23 13.98 -2.33
N TYR A 42 -10.79 13.10 -3.24
CA TYR A 42 -9.43 12.56 -3.21
C TYR A 42 -8.36 13.63 -3.48
N LEU A 43 -8.64 14.59 -4.37
CA LEU A 43 -7.76 15.74 -4.58
C LEU A 43 -7.68 16.62 -3.32
N SER A 44 -8.79 16.83 -2.61
CA SER A 44 -8.77 17.51 -1.32
C SER A 44 -7.96 16.76 -0.27
N LEU A 45 -8.05 15.42 -0.23
CA LEU A 45 -7.21 14.59 0.65
C LEU A 45 -5.73 14.74 0.30
N GLN A 46 -5.37 14.71 -0.99
CA GLN A 46 -3.99 14.94 -1.43
C GLN A 46 -3.47 16.31 -0.99
N ASP A 47 -4.25 17.38 -1.17
CA ASP A 47 -3.88 18.74 -0.73
C ASP A 47 -3.64 18.78 0.79
N CYS A 48 -4.54 18.17 1.56
CA CYS A 48 -4.37 18.08 3.01
C CYS A 48 -3.11 17.28 3.39
N LEU A 49 -2.83 16.17 2.71
CA LEU A 49 -1.63 15.37 2.96
C LEU A 49 -0.36 16.16 2.63
N ILE A 50 -0.34 16.94 1.54
CA ILE A 50 0.78 17.81 1.20
C ILE A 50 1.02 18.85 2.30
N ASN A 51 -0.06 19.44 2.83
CA ASN A 51 0.02 20.48 3.86
C ASN A 51 0.29 19.93 5.27
N SER A 52 0.02 18.64 5.51
CA SER A 52 0.12 18.00 6.82
C SER A 52 1.30 17.03 6.95
N ASN A 53 2.36 17.22 6.16
CA ASN A 53 3.54 16.32 6.16
C ASN A 53 3.16 14.85 5.95
N ARG A 54 2.20 14.61 5.06
CA ARG A 54 1.62 13.29 4.74
C ARG A 54 0.95 12.60 5.92
N ASP A 55 0.53 13.36 6.94
CA ASP A 55 -0.20 12.86 8.09
C ASP A 55 -1.71 12.73 7.78
N TRP A 56 -2.13 11.52 7.44
CA TRP A 56 -3.54 11.23 7.13
C TRP A 56 -4.48 11.39 8.34
N LYS A 57 -3.96 11.36 9.57
CA LYS A 57 -4.77 11.56 10.79
C LYS A 57 -5.19 13.02 10.92
N SER A 58 -4.37 13.95 10.43
CA SER A 58 -4.70 15.37 10.34
C SER A 58 -5.77 15.64 9.28
N CYS A 59 -5.85 14.78 8.26
CA CYS A 59 -6.81 14.84 7.15
C CYS A 59 -8.06 13.96 7.34
N GLN A 60 -8.46 13.73 8.60
CA GLN A 60 -9.58 12.84 8.94
C GLN A 60 -10.90 13.22 8.26
N LYS A 61 -11.13 14.51 8.02
CA LYS A 61 -12.35 14.98 7.34
C LYS A 61 -12.39 14.52 5.89
N GLU A 62 -11.27 14.68 5.18
CA GLU A 62 -11.11 14.29 3.78
C GLU A 62 -11.15 12.76 3.64
N VAL A 63 -10.53 12.03 4.58
CA VAL A 63 -10.59 10.56 4.65
C VAL A 63 -12.03 10.06 4.84
N GLN A 64 -12.79 10.64 5.77
CA GLN A 64 -14.20 10.27 5.97
C GLN A 64 -15.06 10.60 4.76
N ALA A 65 -14.86 11.78 4.16
CA ALA A 65 -15.60 12.18 2.97
C ALA A 65 -15.31 11.23 1.80
N LEU A 66 -14.04 10.82 1.63
CA LEU A 66 -13.62 9.90 0.59
C LEU A 66 -14.25 8.53 0.78
N LYS A 67 -14.24 8.01 2.02
CA LYS A 67 -14.89 6.74 2.38
C LYS A 67 -16.38 6.77 2.09
N ALA A 68 -17.09 7.80 2.57
CA ALA A 68 -18.52 7.94 2.36
C ALA A 68 -18.90 8.05 0.86
N CYS A 69 -18.06 8.73 0.07
CA CYS A 69 -18.27 8.82 -1.37
C CYS A 69 -18.09 7.46 -2.05
N ASN A 70 -17.02 6.73 -1.69
CA ASN A 70 -16.76 5.39 -2.22
C ASN A 70 -17.85 4.37 -1.84
N GLU A 71 -18.37 4.44 -0.62
CA GLU A 71 -19.48 3.61 -0.16
C GLU A 71 -20.76 3.85 -0.97
N ARG A 72 -21.14 5.13 -1.18
CA ARG A 72 -22.29 5.49 -2.02
C ARG A 72 -22.14 4.94 -3.44
N ARG A 73 -20.98 5.16 -4.06
CA ARG A 73 -20.68 4.65 -5.40
C ARG A 73 -20.77 3.12 -5.47
N ASN A 74 -20.26 2.42 -4.47
CA ASN A 74 -20.31 0.95 -4.44
C ASN A 74 -21.74 0.42 -4.29
N ASN A 75 -22.58 1.12 -3.52
CA ASN A 75 -23.99 0.80 -3.41
C ASN A 75 -24.75 1.07 -4.73
N SER A 76 -24.42 2.16 -5.43
CA SER A 76 -24.99 2.47 -6.76
C SER A 76 -24.61 1.46 -7.83
N LYS A 77 -23.42 0.84 -7.77
CA LYS A 77 -22.98 -0.20 -8.72
C LYS A 77 -23.62 -1.58 -8.48
N LYS A 78 -24.21 -1.81 -7.31
CA LYS A 78 -24.86 -3.08 -6.93
C LYS A 78 -26.37 -3.11 -7.20
N LYS A 79 -26.95 -1.99 -7.63
CA LYS A 79 -28.39 -1.83 -7.89
C LYS A 79 -28.66 -1.77 -9.38
#